data_AF-A0A8J3B864-F1
#
_entry.id   AF-A0A8J3B864-F1
#
_cell.length_a   1.000
_cell.length_b   1.000
_cell.length_c   1.000
_cell.angle_alpha   90.00
_cell.angle_beta   90.00
_cell.angle_gamma   90.00
#
_symmetry.space_group_name_H-M   'P 1'
#
loop_
_entity.id
_entity.type
_entity.pdbx_description
1 polymer ?
#
loop_
_entity_poly.entity_id
_entity_poly.type
_entity_poly.pdbx_seq_one_letter_code
_entity_poly.pdbx_strand_id
1 'polypeptide(L)'
;MLKGPLTALTAALLTLGAAGCCTRNRAAAAAPGPGVPAGVAAEHAALAGEVAAAGGETTVGDWRVAYVVEKPRGWFTVAGGTHTLRKPAAGETHHLTVVPIEAATGRIVPDVPVTLQVLDAAGRPVDQRRLWFLRDSYYHYAHNFAVPRAGVYTLRATLGTPAFARYGADGDTPALSRGTVALFPGVRLNP
;
A
#
# COMPACT_ATOMS: atom_id res chain seq x y z
N MET A 1 -61.53 70.52 9.28
CA MET A 1 -60.99 69.94 10.54
C MET A 1 -60.65 68.50 10.17
N LEU A 2 -59.43 67.99 10.03
CA LEU A 2 -58.14 68.10 10.74
C LEU A 2 -57.04 67.73 9.68
N LYS A 3 -56.17 68.63 9.21
CA LYS A 3 -54.75 68.82 9.56
C LYS A 3 -53.93 67.56 9.90
N GLY A 4 -52.90 67.26 9.08
CA GLY A 4 -51.73 66.42 9.43
C GLY A 4 -50.83 66.09 8.22
N PRO A 5 -49.49 66.10 8.30
CA PRO A 5 -48.65 66.78 7.29
C PRO A 5 -47.85 65.90 6.31
N LEU A 6 -47.46 66.53 5.20
CA LEU A 6 -46.34 66.15 4.32
C LEU A 6 -45.02 66.08 5.12
N THR A 7 -44.21 65.04 4.87
CA THR A 7 -42.77 65.07 5.16
C THR A 7 -42.02 64.74 3.87
N ALA A 8 -41.12 65.64 3.50
CA ALA A 8 -40.31 65.61 2.30
C ALA A 8 -38.94 64.95 2.56
N LEU A 9 -38.35 64.46 1.46
CA LEU A 9 -36.92 64.30 1.15
C LEU A 9 -36.03 63.53 2.16
N THR A 10 -35.32 62.51 1.68
CA THR A 10 -33.91 62.64 1.30
C THR A 10 -33.50 61.40 0.48
N ALA A 11 -33.19 61.61 -0.80
CA ALA A 11 -32.50 60.61 -1.61
C ALA A 11 -31.00 60.74 -1.36
N ALA A 12 -30.35 59.65 -0.95
CA ALA A 12 -28.90 59.53 -0.96
C ALA A 12 -28.50 58.55 -2.06
N LEU A 13 -28.10 59.11 -3.22
CA LEU A 13 -27.24 58.43 -4.17
C LEU A 13 -25.84 58.30 -3.53
N LEU A 14 -25.33 57.08 -3.39
CA LEU A 14 -23.89 56.84 -3.36
C LEU A 14 -23.50 55.97 -4.55
N THR A 15 -22.79 56.58 -5.49
CA THR A 15 -22.12 55.91 -6.60
C THR A 15 -20.62 55.76 -6.32
N LEU A 16 -20.14 54.56 -6.68
CA LEU A 16 -18.79 54.15 -7.09
C LEU A 16 -17.64 54.07 -6.08
N GLY A 17 -17.02 52.89 -6.05
CA GLY A 17 -15.71 52.61 -5.49
C GLY A 17 -15.19 51.22 -5.91
N ALA A 18 -15.08 50.96 -7.21
CA ALA A 18 -14.27 49.84 -7.71
C ALA A 18 -12.80 50.25 -7.62
N ALA A 19 -12.10 49.74 -6.62
CA ALA A 19 -10.64 49.82 -6.52
C ALA A 19 -10.12 48.46 -6.05
N GLY A 20 -9.68 47.65 -7.02
CA GLY A 20 -8.76 46.56 -6.74
C GLY A 20 -7.44 47.15 -6.25
N CYS A 21 -7.03 46.79 -5.04
CA CYS A 21 -5.65 46.87 -4.62
C CYS A 21 -5.39 45.78 -3.57
N CYS A 22 -4.92 44.64 -4.06
CA CYS A 22 -4.02 43.72 -3.38
C CYS A 22 -4.16 43.61 -1.86
N THR A 23 -5.27 43.06 -1.36
CA THR A 23 -5.21 42.34 -0.09
C THR A 23 -4.37 41.09 -0.34
N ARG A 24 -3.11 41.18 0.08
CA ARG A 24 -2.18 40.06 0.25
C ARG A 24 -2.97 38.88 0.79
N ASN A 25 -3.17 37.87 -0.04
CA ASN A 25 -3.33 36.50 0.44
C ASN A 25 -2.05 36.22 1.22
N ARG A 26 -2.07 36.52 2.51
CA ARG A 26 -1.19 35.85 3.45
C ARG A 26 -1.65 34.41 3.31
N ALA A 27 -0.93 33.63 2.51
CA ALA A 27 -1.03 32.19 2.58
C ALA A 27 -0.93 31.90 4.07
N ALA A 28 -2.06 31.55 4.68
CA ALA A 28 -2.01 30.92 5.97
C ALA A 28 -1.03 29.77 5.74
N ALA A 29 0.14 29.84 6.39
CA ALA A 29 1.01 28.69 6.43
C ALA A 29 0.08 27.55 6.86
N ALA A 30 -0.13 26.58 5.97
CA ALA A 30 -0.94 25.44 6.27
C ALA A 30 -0.45 24.95 7.63
N ALA A 31 -1.36 24.84 8.60
CA ALA A 31 -1.03 24.21 9.86
C ALA A 31 -0.29 22.91 9.51
N PRO A 32 0.88 22.62 10.11
CA PRO A 32 1.56 21.36 9.84
C PRO A 32 0.50 20.27 9.95
N GLY A 33 0.27 19.57 8.84
CA GLY A 33 -0.78 18.57 8.77
C GLY A 33 -0.61 17.58 9.93
N PRO A 34 -1.69 16.96 10.41
CA PRO A 34 -1.54 15.93 11.44
C PRO A 34 -0.50 14.93 10.94
N GLY A 35 0.52 14.66 11.75
CA GLY A 35 1.56 13.70 11.41
C GLY A 35 0.99 12.34 11.06
N VAL A 36 1.79 11.46 10.46
CA VAL A 36 1.39 10.08 10.15
C VAL A 36 0.81 9.43 11.41
N PRO A 37 -0.42 8.85 11.36
CA PRO A 37 -1.00 8.20 12.52
C PRO A 37 -0.04 7.16 13.11
N ALA A 38 0.09 7.12 14.44
CA ALA A 38 1.07 6.27 15.11
C ALA A 38 0.98 4.80 14.71
N GLY A 39 -0.22 4.27 14.48
CA GLY A 39 -0.43 2.90 14.01
C GLY A 39 0.13 2.65 12.60
N VAL A 40 0.01 3.63 11.69
CA VAL A 40 0.59 3.55 10.33
C VAL A 40 2.11 3.64 10.40
N ALA A 41 2.64 4.53 11.25
CA ALA A 41 4.08 4.60 11.47
C ALA A 41 4.64 3.29 12.05
N ALA A 42 3.92 2.67 13.00
CA ALA A 42 4.28 1.39 13.59
C ALA A 42 4.22 0.24 12.56
N GLU A 43 3.21 0.24 11.68
CA GLU A 43 3.10 -0.72 10.56
C GLU A 43 4.37 -0.71 9.69
N HIS A 44 4.79 0.48 9.25
CA HIS A 44 6.00 0.64 8.44
C HIS A 44 7.28 0.31 9.20
N ALA A 45 7.35 0.63 10.49
CA ALA A 45 8.49 0.28 11.32
C ALA A 45 8.62 -1.24 11.52
N ALA A 46 7.50 -1.95 11.71
CA ALA A 46 7.47 -3.40 11.81
C ALA A 46 7.96 -4.05 10.51
N LEU A 47 7.42 -3.63 9.37
CA LEU A 47 7.87 -4.09 8.06
C LEU A 47 9.37 -3.86 7.85
N ALA A 48 9.86 -2.64 8.12
CA ALA A 48 11.27 -2.32 7.96
C ALA A 48 12.17 -3.19 8.85
N GLY A 49 11.75 -3.46 10.08
CA GLY A 49 12.46 -4.35 11.01
C GLY A 49 12.55 -5.79 10.50
N GLU A 50 11.44 -6.34 10.01
CA GLU A 50 11.42 -7.71 9.47
C GLU A 50 12.21 -7.84 8.17
N VAL A 51 12.12 -6.85 7.27
CA VAL A 51 12.93 -6.81 6.05
C VAL A 51 14.42 -6.74 6.37
N ALA A 52 14.82 -5.91 7.34
CA ALA A 52 16.21 -5.82 7.75
C ALA A 52 16.73 -7.12 8.40
N ALA A 53 15.86 -7.85 9.12
CA ALA A 53 16.24 -9.07 9.82
C ALA A 53 16.35 -10.29 8.90
N ALA A 54 15.39 -10.46 7.97
CA ALA A 54 15.25 -11.71 7.21
C ALA A 54 14.67 -11.51 5.81
N GLY A 55 14.83 -10.33 5.23
CA GLY A 55 14.18 -9.97 3.97
C GLY A 55 15.07 -9.18 3.02
N GLY A 56 14.40 -8.49 2.12
CA GLY A 56 14.99 -7.57 1.17
C GLY A 56 13.90 -6.80 0.42
N GLU A 57 14.31 -5.75 -0.29
CA GLU A 57 13.40 -4.87 -1.01
C GLU A 57 14.00 -4.48 -2.35
N THR A 58 13.13 -4.23 -3.34
CA THR A 58 13.50 -3.64 -4.62
C THR A 58 12.41 -2.70 -5.12
N THR A 59 12.72 -1.86 -6.10
CA THR A 59 11.76 -0.97 -6.77
C THR A 59 11.76 -1.25 -8.27
N VAL A 60 10.58 -1.48 -8.84
CA VAL A 60 10.38 -1.77 -10.27
C VAL A 60 9.14 -1.01 -10.77
N GLY A 61 9.37 0.07 -11.51
CA GLY A 61 8.32 0.97 -11.96
C GLY A 61 7.63 1.64 -10.77
N ASP A 62 6.29 1.59 -10.76
CA ASP A 62 5.46 2.21 -9.70
C ASP A 62 5.44 1.39 -8.39
N TRP A 63 6.14 0.26 -8.36
CA TRP A 63 6.11 -0.70 -7.26
C TRP A 63 7.42 -0.67 -6.49
N ARG A 64 7.31 -0.56 -5.17
CA ARG A 64 8.31 -1.04 -4.23
C ARG A 64 7.83 -2.38 -3.71
N VAL A 65 8.69 -3.39 -3.71
CA VAL A 65 8.32 -4.76 -3.36
C VAL A 65 9.31 -5.27 -2.34
N ALA A 66 8.81 -5.59 -1.16
CA ALA A 66 9.59 -6.24 -0.11
C ALA A 66 9.26 -7.74 -0.03
N TYR A 67 10.22 -8.52 0.45
CA TYR A 67 9.99 -9.90 0.88
C TYR A 67 10.55 -10.13 2.28
N VAL A 68 10.00 -11.12 2.99
CA VAL A 68 10.49 -11.60 4.29
C VAL A 68 10.47 -13.13 4.29
N VAL A 69 11.50 -13.73 4.90
CA VAL A 69 11.62 -15.18 5.11
C VAL A 69 11.44 -15.49 6.59
N GLU A 70 10.49 -16.38 6.90
CA GLU A 70 10.26 -16.84 8.27
C GLU A 70 10.15 -18.37 8.32
N LYS A 71 10.07 -18.92 9.55
CA LYS A 71 9.68 -20.32 9.78
C LYS A 71 8.23 -20.56 9.31
N PRO A 72 7.82 -21.79 8.97
CA PRO A 72 6.45 -22.08 8.56
C PRO A 72 5.43 -21.60 9.58
N ARG A 73 4.42 -20.84 9.13
CA ARG A 73 3.37 -20.29 10.00
C ARG A 73 2.01 -20.92 9.69
N GLY A 74 1.18 -21.03 10.71
CA GLY A 74 -0.24 -21.28 10.53
C GLY A 74 -1.00 -19.99 10.29
N TRP A 75 -2.15 -20.06 9.63
CA TRP A 75 -3.05 -18.92 9.45
C TRP A 75 -4.50 -19.33 9.56
N PHE A 76 -5.36 -18.39 9.92
CA PHE A 76 -6.80 -18.63 9.93
C PHE A 76 -7.35 -18.53 8.50
N THR A 77 -8.19 -19.49 8.15
CA THR A 77 -9.03 -19.47 6.95
C THR A 77 -10.47 -19.21 7.36
N VAL A 78 -11.24 -18.56 6.49
CA VAL A 78 -12.66 -18.26 6.74
C VAL A 78 -13.52 -19.03 5.75
N ALA A 79 -14.40 -19.88 6.25
CA ALA A 79 -15.39 -20.60 5.46
C ALA A 79 -16.74 -20.55 6.18
N GLY A 80 -17.78 -20.05 5.50
CA GLY A 80 -19.12 -19.91 6.10
C GLY A 80 -19.14 -19.07 7.39
N GLY A 81 -18.28 -18.05 7.49
CA GLY A 81 -18.15 -17.21 8.69
C GLY A 81 -17.36 -17.84 9.84
N THR A 82 -16.89 -19.08 9.72
CA THR A 82 -16.08 -19.75 10.74
C THR A 82 -14.60 -19.60 10.45
N HIS A 83 -13.83 -19.19 11.46
CA HIS A 83 -12.38 -19.14 11.41
C HIS A 83 -11.77 -20.50 11.80
N THR A 84 -11.01 -21.11 10.91
CA THR A 84 -10.29 -22.36 11.18
C THR A 84 -8.80 -22.16 11.02
N LEU A 85 -8.03 -22.52 12.05
CA LEU A 85 -6.57 -22.46 11.99
C LEU A 85 -6.03 -23.57 11.08
N ARG A 86 -5.41 -23.17 9.98
CA ARG A 86 -4.60 -24.03 9.13
C ARG A 86 -3.19 -24.08 9.70
N LYS A 87 -2.75 -25.24 10.20
CA LYS A 87 -1.36 -25.46 10.64
C LYS A 87 -0.44 -25.65 9.42
N PRO A 88 0.87 -25.39 9.55
CA PRO A 88 1.84 -25.79 8.54
C PRO A 88 1.70 -27.29 8.21
N ALA A 89 1.76 -27.64 6.93
CA ALA A 89 1.75 -29.03 6.49
C ALA A 89 3.15 -29.65 6.63
N ALA A 90 3.22 -30.99 6.71
CA ALA A 90 4.49 -31.69 6.66
C ALA A 90 5.23 -31.36 5.34
N GLY A 91 6.51 -31.03 5.43
CA GLY A 91 7.34 -30.65 4.29
C GLY A 91 7.29 -29.17 3.91
N GLU A 92 6.44 -28.36 4.55
CA GLU A 92 6.55 -26.90 4.48
C GLU A 92 7.71 -26.43 5.35
N THR A 93 8.66 -25.71 4.77
CA THR A 93 9.93 -25.37 5.42
C THR A 93 10.10 -23.87 5.66
N HIS A 94 9.41 -23.01 4.90
CA HIS A 94 9.49 -21.57 5.06
C HIS A 94 8.11 -20.93 4.93
N HIS A 95 7.87 -19.83 5.64
CA HIS A 95 6.82 -18.88 5.33
C HIS A 95 7.45 -17.74 4.55
N LEU A 96 7.02 -17.55 3.31
CA LEU A 96 7.55 -16.49 2.45
C LEU A 96 6.48 -15.43 2.22
N THR A 97 6.85 -14.21 2.55
CA THR A 97 6.00 -13.03 2.48
C THR A 97 6.46 -12.11 1.36
N VAL A 98 5.51 -11.49 0.66
CA VAL A 98 5.70 -10.40 -0.31
C VAL A 98 4.80 -9.24 0.08
N VAL A 99 5.35 -8.03 0.08
CA VAL A 99 4.62 -6.80 0.39
C VAL A 99 4.67 -5.87 -0.81
N PRO A 100 3.59 -5.78 -1.61
CA PRO A 100 3.42 -4.78 -2.65
C PRO A 100 3.21 -3.40 -2.02
N ILE A 101 4.05 -2.43 -2.41
CA ILE A 101 4.00 -1.06 -1.92
C ILE A 101 3.95 -0.13 -3.13
N GLU A 102 3.04 0.84 -3.13
CA GLU A 102 3.04 1.91 -4.12
C GLU A 102 4.24 2.81 -3.86
N ALA A 103 5.21 2.85 -4.78
CA ALA A 103 6.48 3.54 -4.56
C ALA A 103 6.30 5.04 -4.27
N ALA A 104 5.31 5.67 -4.90
CA ALA A 104 5.04 7.10 -4.78
C ALA A 104 4.46 7.50 -3.41
N THR A 105 3.63 6.64 -2.79
CA THR A 105 2.89 6.98 -1.57
C THR A 105 3.36 6.21 -0.34
N GLY A 106 4.12 5.13 -0.54
CA GLY A 106 4.51 4.21 0.50
C GLY A 106 3.38 3.30 0.99
N ARG A 107 2.17 3.37 0.41
CA ARG A 107 1.03 2.56 0.85
C ARG A 107 1.25 1.10 0.49
N ILE A 108 1.01 0.20 1.45
CA ILE A 108 0.85 -1.22 1.15
C ILE A 108 -0.42 -1.40 0.32
N VAL A 109 -0.31 -2.09 -0.80
CA VAL A 109 -1.37 -2.20 -1.80
C VAL A 109 -2.16 -3.50 -1.59
N PRO A 110 -3.46 -3.43 -1.28
CA PRO A 110 -4.32 -4.60 -1.17
C PRO A 110 -4.84 -5.05 -2.55
N ASP A 111 -5.54 -6.19 -2.58
CA ASP A 111 -6.20 -6.76 -3.75
C ASP A 111 -5.30 -6.92 -5.00
N VAL A 112 -4.00 -7.15 -4.78
CA VAL A 112 -3.02 -7.52 -5.79
C VAL A 112 -2.98 -9.04 -5.96
N PRO A 113 -3.17 -9.59 -7.17
CA PRO A 113 -2.85 -10.99 -7.43
C PRO A 113 -1.32 -11.18 -7.32
N VAL A 114 -0.85 -11.94 -6.32
CA VAL A 114 0.59 -12.19 -6.15
C VAL A 114 0.91 -13.67 -6.32
N THR A 115 1.88 -13.97 -7.19
CA THR A 115 2.49 -15.30 -7.31
C THR A 115 3.98 -15.19 -6.99
N LEU A 116 4.49 -16.12 -6.19
CA LEU A 116 5.90 -16.19 -5.85
C LEU A 116 6.47 -17.54 -6.29
N GLN A 117 7.61 -17.50 -6.97
CA GLN A 117 8.41 -18.67 -7.32
C GLN A 117 9.73 -18.63 -6.54
N VAL A 118 10.14 -19.78 -6.00
CA VAL A 118 11.50 -20.03 -5.50
C VAL A 118 12.28 -20.71 -6.61
N LEU A 119 13.31 -20.07 -7.15
CA LEU A 119 14.09 -20.57 -8.28
C LEU A 119 15.47 -21.06 -7.83
N ASP A 120 15.88 -22.23 -8.34
CA ASP A 120 17.24 -22.75 -8.15
C ASP A 120 18.29 -21.95 -8.95
N ALA A 121 19.57 -22.33 -8.82
CA ALA A 121 20.67 -21.66 -9.53
C ALA A 121 20.60 -21.78 -11.06
N ALA A 122 19.83 -22.74 -11.59
CA ALA A 122 19.56 -22.89 -13.02
C ALA A 122 18.30 -22.13 -13.47
N GLY A 123 17.67 -21.37 -12.57
CA GLY A 123 16.43 -20.62 -12.83
C GLY A 123 15.17 -21.47 -12.87
N ARG A 124 15.23 -22.73 -12.43
CA ARG A 124 14.07 -23.64 -12.43
C ARG A 124 13.28 -23.49 -11.13
N PRO A 125 11.94 -23.52 -11.18
CA PRO A 125 11.13 -23.42 -9.98
C PRO A 125 11.28 -24.67 -9.11
N VAL A 126 11.65 -24.45 -7.84
CA VAL A 126 11.64 -25.46 -6.77
C VAL A 126 10.24 -25.60 -6.21
N ASP A 127 9.56 -24.47 -5.97
CA ASP A 127 8.15 -24.39 -5.61
C ASP A 127 7.58 -23.05 -6.13
N GLN A 128 6.27 -23.00 -6.34
CA GLN A 128 5.52 -21.85 -6.80
C GLN A 128 4.16 -21.82 -6.12
N ARG A 129 3.79 -20.66 -5.56
CA ARG A 129 2.47 -20.47 -4.94
C ARG A 129 1.85 -19.15 -5.35
N ARG A 130 0.52 -19.15 -5.48
CA ARG A 130 -0.26 -17.94 -5.31
C ARG A 130 -0.30 -17.61 -3.82
N LEU A 131 -0.04 -16.36 -3.49
CA LEU A 131 0.01 -15.91 -2.10
C LEU A 131 -1.37 -15.45 -1.62
N TRP A 132 -1.63 -15.65 -0.34
CA TRP A 132 -2.86 -15.20 0.32
C TRP A 132 -2.66 -13.83 0.91
N PHE A 133 -3.67 -12.96 0.78
CA PHE A 133 -3.69 -11.69 1.49
C PHE A 133 -3.97 -11.95 2.98
N LEU A 134 -3.03 -11.58 3.84
CA LEU A 134 -3.05 -11.81 5.27
C LEU A 134 -2.83 -10.48 6.01
N ARG A 135 -3.23 -10.48 7.29
CA ARG A 135 -3.05 -9.35 8.19
C ARG A 135 -2.39 -9.82 9.48
N ASP A 136 -1.28 -9.17 9.82
CA ASP A 136 -0.65 -9.24 11.14
C ASP A 136 -0.38 -7.80 11.63
N SER A 137 0.87 -7.47 11.96
CA SER A 137 1.33 -6.12 12.28
C SER A 137 1.30 -5.17 11.06
N TYR A 138 1.24 -5.74 9.85
CA TYR A 138 1.02 -5.06 8.58
C TYR A 138 0.29 -5.99 7.60
N TYR A 139 -0.34 -5.42 6.57
CA TYR A 139 -0.94 -6.20 5.49
C TYR A 139 0.14 -6.78 4.56
N HIS A 140 -0.02 -8.02 4.13
CA HIS A 140 0.96 -8.66 3.28
C HIS A 140 0.38 -9.85 2.52
N TYR A 141 1.17 -10.40 1.60
CA TYR A 141 0.84 -11.61 0.86
C TYR A 141 1.81 -12.72 1.24
N ALA A 142 1.32 -13.87 1.68
CA ALA A 142 2.22 -14.97 2.04
C ALA A 142 1.66 -16.36 1.76
N HIS A 143 2.57 -17.32 1.78
CA HIS A 143 2.28 -18.75 1.78
C HIS A 143 3.45 -19.50 2.42
N ASN A 144 3.21 -20.71 2.91
CA ASN A 144 4.29 -21.63 3.24
C ASN A 144 4.82 -22.35 1.99
N PHE A 145 6.13 -22.56 1.89
CA PHE A 145 6.79 -23.18 0.75
C PHE A 145 7.53 -24.45 1.15
N ALA A 146 7.67 -25.39 0.22
CA ALA A 146 8.47 -26.60 0.37
C ALA A 146 9.83 -26.43 -0.32
N VAL A 147 10.84 -26.02 0.44
CA VAL A 147 12.23 -25.90 -0.04
C VAL A 147 13.09 -26.89 0.75
N PRO A 148 13.35 -28.10 0.21
CA PRO A 148 13.89 -29.21 1.00
C PRO A 148 15.40 -29.18 1.20
N ARG A 149 16.12 -28.28 0.52
CA ARG A 149 17.58 -28.17 0.60
C ARG A 149 17.96 -26.77 1.04
N ALA A 150 18.95 -26.68 1.92
CA ALA A 150 19.58 -25.42 2.22
C ALA A 150 20.31 -24.89 0.97
N GLY A 151 20.25 -23.59 0.73
CA GLY A 151 20.90 -23.02 -0.45
C GLY A 151 20.63 -21.54 -0.66
N VAL A 152 21.19 -21.04 -1.77
CA VAL A 152 20.94 -19.70 -2.29
C VAL A 152 19.97 -19.82 -3.46
N TYR A 153 18.91 -19.04 -3.42
CA TYR A 153 17.82 -19.06 -4.38
C TYR A 153 17.56 -17.67 -4.95
N THR A 154 16.77 -17.62 -6.01
CA THR A 154 16.14 -16.39 -6.48
C THR A 154 14.65 -16.45 -6.20
N LEU A 155 14.12 -15.43 -5.52
CA LEU A 155 12.68 -15.24 -5.44
C LEU A 155 12.21 -14.43 -6.65
N ARG A 156 11.20 -14.93 -7.37
CA ARG A 156 10.51 -14.18 -8.44
C ARG A 156 9.08 -13.91 -8.00
N ALA A 157 8.81 -12.67 -7.63
CA ALA A 157 7.47 -12.20 -7.28
C ALA A 157 6.81 -11.59 -8.53
N THR A 158 5.69 -12.15 -8.95
CA THR A 158 4.84 -11.58 -10.01
C THR A 158 3.63 -10.93 -9.37
N LEU A 159 3.53 -9.62 -9.50
CA LEU A 159 2.41 -8.80 -9.02
C LEU A 159 1.50 -8.50 -10.22
N GLY A 160 0.24 -8.86 -10.11
CA GLY A 160 -0.80 -8.47 -11.05
C GLY A 160 -1.23 -7.01 -10.86
N THR A 161 -2.20 -6.59 -11.66
CA THR A 161 -2.86 -5.29 -11.48
C THR A 161 -3.89 -5.39 -10.33
N PRO A 162 -3.90 -4.46 -9.36
CA PRO A 162 -4.95 -4.41 -8.33
C PRO A 162 -6.33 -4.25 -8.96
N ALA A 163 -7.35 -4.97 -8.45
CA ALA A 163 -8.68 -5.01 -9.06
C ALA A 163 -9.68 -3.96 -8.53
N PHE A 164 -9.28 -3.11 -7.58
CA PHE A 164 -10.15 -2.06 -7.04
C PHE A 164 -10.28 -0.84 -7.97
N ALA A 165 -11.45 -0.18 -7.92
CA ALA A 165 -11.74 1.03 -8.68
C ALA A 165 -10.93 2.24 -8.19
N ARG A 166 -10.64 3.18 -9.10
CA ARG A 166 -9.84 4.38 -8.84
C ARG A 166 -10.55 5.62 -9.38
N TYR A 167 -10.47 6.72 -8.63
CA TYR A 167 -10.87 8.03 -9.15
C TYR A 167 -9.80 8.55 -10.12
N GLY A 168 -10.24 9.29 -11.13
CA GLY A 168 -9.39 9.94 -12.13
C GLY A 168 -10.23 10.78 -13.09
N ALA A 169 -9.57 11.61 -13.90
CA ALA A 169 -10.17 12.35 -15.00
C ALA A 169 -9.95 11.62 -16.34
N ASP A 170 -10.68 12.05 -17.37
CA ASP A 170 -10.48 11.54 -18.74
C ASP A 170 -9.04 11.80 -19.21
N GLY A 171 -8.37 10.74 -19.66
CA GLY A 171 -6.98 10.78 -20.12
C GLY A 171 -5.94 10.46 -19.04
N ASP A 172 -6.33 10.34 -17.77
CA ASP A 172 -5.42 9.92 -16.71
C ASP A 172 -4.97 8.47 -16.90
N THR A 173 -3.71 8.19 -16.57
CA THR A 173 -3.22 6.82 -16.37
C THR A 173 -3.18 6.54 -14.87
N PRO A 174 -4.07 5.69 -14.34
CA PRO A 174 -4.08 5.40 -12.91
C PRO A 174 -2.76 4.76 -12.46
N ALA A 175 -2.28 5.15 -11.28
CA ALA A 175 -1.14 4.49 -10.62
C ALA A 175 -1.42 2.98 -10.49
N LEU A 176 -0.38 2.15 -10.65
CA LEU A 176 -0.51 0.69 -10.58
C LEU A 176 -1.52 0.15 -11.60
N SER A 177 -1.64 0.77 -12.78
CA SER A 177 -2.43 0.26 -13.93
C SER A 177 -1.76 -0.95 -14.59
N ARG A 178 -0.50 -1.23 -14.25
CA ARG A 178 0.25 -2.40 -14.68
C ARG A 178 0.84 -3.12 -13.49
N GLY A 179 0.80 -4.45 -13.54
CA GLY A 179 1.57 -5.31 -12.64
C GLY A 179 3.08 -5.21 -12.88
N THR A 180 3.85 -6.00 -12.15
CA THR A 180 5.31 -6.05 -12.28
C THR A 180 5.88 -7.43 -11.94
N VAL A 181 7.15 -7.65 -12.28
CA VAL A 181 7.93 -8.79 -11.82
C VAL A 181 9.14 -8.27 -11.05
N ALA A 182 9.22 -8.60 -9.76
CA ALA A 182 10.37 -8.31 -8.92
C ALA A 182 11.23 -9.58 -8.74
N LEU A 183 12.54 -9.42 -8.90
CA LEU A 183 13.53 -10.49 -8.70
C LEU A 183 14.38 -10.16 -7.47
N PHE A 184 14.53 -11.15 -6.59
CA PHE A 184 15.41 -11.09 -5.43
C PHE A 184 16.41 -12.23 -5.53
N PRO A 185 17.59 -12.02 -6.14
CA PRO A 185 18.65 -13.01 -6.14
C PRO A 185 19.34 -13.09 -4.78
N GLY A 186 20.04 -14.18 -4.50
CA GLY A 186 20.90 -14.26 -3.31
C GLY A 186 20.15 -14.63 -2.02
N VAL A 187 18.89 -15.06 -2.10
CA VAL A 187 18.08 -15.37 -0.92
C VAL A 187 18.50 -16.71 -0.33
N ARG A 188 18.98 -16.69 0.91
CA ARG A 188 19.37 -17.91 1.63
C ARG A 188 18.14 -18.53 2.30
N LEU A 189 17.85 -19.78 1.96
CA LEU A 189 16.79 -20.57 2.58
C LEU A 189 17.43 -21.79 3.26
N ASN A 190 17.05 -22.07 4.51
CA ASN A 190 17.58 -23.16 5.31
C ASN A 190 16.42 -23.85 6.06
N PRO A 191 15.95 -25.02 5.58
CA PRO A 191 14.79 -25.71 6.11
C PRO A 191 14.96 -26.27 7.53
#